data_AF-A0A8T5P6B1-F1
#
_entry.id   AF-A0A8T5P6B1-F1
#
_cell.length_a   1.000
_cell.length_b   1.000
_cell.length_c   1.000
_cell.angle_alpha   90.00
_cell.angle_beta   90.00
_cell.angle_gamma   90.00
#
_symmetry.space_group_name_H-M   'P 1'
#
loop_
_entity.id
_entity.type
_entity.pdbx_description
1 polymer ?
#
loop_
_entity_poly.entity_id
_entity_poly.type
_entity_poly.pdbx_seq_one_letter_code
_entity_poly.pdbx_strand_id
1 'polypeptide(L)'
;MNTHIGAGYGSEYHLMRYLGRYRDEFNRITMNALGGQSVEWLDFKHGKRENYKTRDSSKVVLPDREIIGLDFLDGTDYEHVRKEWAKFWPQSGKSQNWDAVAKIKIDQEVYWLLIEAKAHTGELRSDCGAISPESVRMIENALKETKRTFNIDVSDDWTQCYYQYANRLAALHFLQKHDIPAKLLYIYFLGDLNPRLASNSFCPQTESEWHPFIKAENEHLGITHEIKARHGIYEIFVEVSP
;
A
#
# COMPACT_ATOMS: atom_id res chain seq x y z
N MET A 1 13.70 1.92 -7.61
CA MET A 1 14.19 0.90 -6.66
C MET A 1 14.21 -0.43 -7.38
N ASN A 2 15.05 -1.37 -6.96
CA ASN A 2 15.07 -2.72 -7.50
C ASN A 2 14.19 -3.59 -6.59
N THR A 3 13.30 -4.36 -7.20
CA THR A 3 12.35 -5.22 -6.49
C THR A 3 13.01 -6.52 -6.06
N HIS A 4 12.97 -6.83 -4.76
CA HIS A 4 13.55 -8.02 -4.15
C HIS A 4 12.44 -8.99 -3.75
N ILE A 5 12.23 -10.02 -4.57
CA ILE A 5 11.18 -11.00 -4.29
C ILE A 5 11.71 -12.13 -3.44
N GLY A 6 11.01 -12.42 -2.34
CA GLY A 6 11.23 -13.62 -1.55
C GLY A 6 11.01 -14.87 -2.39
N ALA A 7 11.95 -15.81 -2.33
CA ALA A 7 11.82 -17.08 -3.04
C ALA A 7 10.84 -18.00 -2.28
N GLY A 8 9.54 -17.83 -2.53
CA GLY A 8 8.49 -18.67 -1.92
C GLY A 8 7.80 -18.08 -0.69
N TYR A 9 8.10 -16.84 -0.32
CA TYR A 9 7.56 -16.20 0.89
C TYR A 9 7.47 -14.68 0.73
N GLY A 10 6.76 -14.03 1.65
CA GLY A 10 6.60 -12.57 1.69
C GLY A 10 5.44 -12.06 0.83
N SER A 11 4.95 -10.87 1.18
CA SER A 11 3.71 -10.30 0.62
C SER A 11 3.78 -10.12 -0.90
N GLU A 12 4.89 -9.62 -1.41
CA GLU A 12 5.09 -9.40 -2.84
C GLU A 12 5.04 -10.72 -3.64
N TYR A 13 5.69 -11.78 -3.14
CA TYR A 13 5.65 -13.09 -3.80
C TYR A 13 4.23 -13.65 -3.89
N HIS A 14 3.48 -13.57 -2.79
CA HIS A 14 2.10 -14.08 -2.74
C HIS A 14 1.16 -13.22 -3.58
N LEU A 15 1.31 -11.90 -3.53
CA LEU A 15 0.53 -10.99 -4.37
C LEU A 15 0.77 -11.28 -5.86
N MET A 16 2.03 -11.46 -6.28
CA MET A 16 2.34 -11.87 -7.65
C MET A 16 1.73 -13.23 -8.03
N ARG A 17 1.66 -14.20 -7.11
CA ARG A 17 0.95 -15.47 -7.35
C ARG A 17 -0.54 -15.26 -7.54
N TYR A 18 -1.17 -14.40 -6.74
CA TYR A 18 -2.59 -14.08 -6.91
C TYR A 18 -2.86 -13.35 -8.22
N LEU A 19 -2.04 -12.36 -8.56
CA LEU A 19 -2.12 -11.64 -9.83
C LEU A 19 -1.83 -12.58 -11.04
N GLY A 20 -0.88 -13.50 -10.93
CA GLY A 20 -0.43 -14.31 -12.07
C GLY A 20 -1.11 -15.67 -12.22
N ARG A 21 -1.51 -16.31 -11.12
CA ARG A 21 -1.95 -17.73 -11.10
C ARG A 21 -3.34 -17.94 -10.54
N TYR A 22 -3.80 -17.08 -9.64
CA TYR A 22 -5.11 -17.18 -8.99
C TYR A 22 -5.95 -15.91 -9.22
N ARG A 23 -5.86 -15.33 -10.43
CA ARG A 23 -6.43 -14.01 -10.75
C ARG A 23 -7.94 -13.97 -10.54
N ASP A 24 -8.66 -14.99 -10.97
CA ASP A 24 -10.12 -15.01 -10.87
C ASP A 24 -10.59 -15.05 -9.41
N GLU A 25 -9.91 -15.84 -8.58
CA GLU A 25 -10.17 -15.91 -7.15
C GLU A 25 -9.80 -14.59 -6.47
N PHE A 26 -8.66 -13.99 -6.83
CA PHE A 26 -8.28 -12.69 -6.29
C PHE A 26 -9.29 -11.59 -6.63
N ASN A 27 -9.73 -11.56 -7.89
CA ASN A 27 -10.77 -10.64 -8.35
C ASN A 27 -12.04 -10.83 -7.54
N ARG A 28 -12.47 -12.08 -7.31
CA ARG A 28 -13.67 -12.40 -6.52
C ARG A 28 -13.55 -11.91 -5.08
N ILE A 29 -12.43 -12.18 -4.40
CA ILE A 29 -12.18 -11.72 -3.01
C ILE A 29 -12.22 -10.19 -2.95
N THR A 30 -11.49 -9.51 -3.83
CA THR A 30 -11.45 -8.04 -3.89
C THR A 30 -12.82 -7.44 -4.17
N MET A 31 -13.53 -7.94 -5.19
CA MET A 31 -14.86 -7.42 -5.54
C MET A 31 -15.88 -7.64 -4.43
N ASN A 32 -15.87 -8.81 -3.76
CA ASN A 32 -16.75 -9.08 -2.64
C ASN A 32 -16.51 -8.14 -1.46
N ALA A 33 -15.25 -7.84 -1.15
CA ALA A 33 -14.89 -6.96 -0.05
C ALA A 33 -15.30 -5.50 -0.30
N LEU A 34 -15.25 -5.03 -1.56
CA LEU A 34 -15.55 -3.65 -1.92
C LEU A 34 -16.97 -3.44 -2.47
N GLY A 35 -17.73 -4.51 -2.71
CA GLY A 35 -19.01 -4.43 -3.43
C GLY A 35 -18.85 -4.07 -4.91
N GLY A 36 -17.73 -4.43 -5.53
CA GLY A 36 -17.41 -4.07 -6.91
C GLY A 36 -18.01 -5.03 -7.95
N GLN A 37 -18.21 -4.51 -9.17
CA GLN A 37 -18.69 -5.30 -10.32
C GLN A 37 -17.56 -5.79 -11.24
N SER A 38 -16.43 -5.08 -11.28
CA SER A 38 -15.26 -5.47 -12.08
C SER A 38 -13.98 -4.85 -11.51
N VAL A 39 -12.86 -5.55 -11.65
CA VAL A 39 -11.53 -5.04 -11.28
C VAL A 39 -10.54 -5.27 -12.43
N GLU A 40 -9.81 -4.22 -12.79
CA GLU A 40 -8.78 -4.21 -13.81
C GLU A 40 -7.45 -3.82 -13.16
N TRP A 41 -6.47 -4.71 -13.16
CA TRP A 41 -5.19 -4.47 -12.51
C TRP A 41 -4.19 -3.87 -13.48
N LEU A 42 -3.43 -2.88 -13.03
CA LEU A 42 -2.35 -2.31 -13.82
C LEU A 42 -1.14 -3.26 -13.82
N ASP A 43 -0.44 -3.27 -14.96
CA ASP A 43 0.86 -3.92 -15.06
C ASP A 43 1.95 -3.07 -14.38
N PHE A 44 2.94 -3.76 -13.82
CA PHE A 44 4.15 -3.11 -13.32
C PHE A 44 4.93 -2.49 -14.46
N LYS A 45 5.59 -1.36 -14.20
CA LYS A 45 6.42 -0.70 -15.21
C LYS A 45 7.71 -1.50 -15.42
N HIS A 46 8.11 -1.68 -16.67
CA HIS A 46 9.43 -2.23 -16.98
C HIS A 46 10.54 -1.35 -16.38
N GLY A 47 11.51 -1.97 -15.72
CA GLY A 47 12.77 -1.31 -15.42
C GLY A 47 13.89 -1.77 -16.33
N LYS A 48 15.13 -1.50 -15.90
CA LYS A 48 16.31 -1.69 -16.73
C LYS A 48 16.81 -3.13 -16.63
N ARG A 49 17.14 -3.74 -17.77
CA ARG A 49 17.69 -5.11 -17.83
C ARG A 49 18.92 -5.33 -16.93
N GLU A 50 19.74 -4.31 -16.73
CA GLU A 50 20.91 -4.34 -15.83
C GLU A 50 20.57 -4.63 -14.36
N ASN A 51 19.31 -4.40 -13.97
CA ASN A 51 18.81 -4.68 -12.63
C ASN A 51 18.40 -6.15 -12.45
N TYR A 52 18.20 -6.91 -13.52
CA TYR A 52 17.84 -8.32 -13.43
C TYR A 52 19.02 -9.14 -12.90
N LYS A 53 18.90 -9.64 -11.67
CA LYS A 53 19.94 -10.41 -10.98
C LYS A 53 19.35 -11.66 -10.36
N THR A 54 19.71 -12.82 -10.90
CA THR A 54 19.18 -14.14 -10.47
C THR A 54 20.27 -15.14 -10.09
N ARG A 55 21.53 -14.71 -10.08
CA ARG A 55 22.69 -15.58 -9.80
C ARG A 55 22.69 -16.13 -8.38
N ASP A 56 21.97 -15.48 -7.47
CA ASP A 56 21.76 -15.92 -6.10
C ASP A 56 20.25 -16.04 -5.89
N SER A 57 19.76 -17.27 -5.71
CA SER A 57 18.35 -17.56 -5.47
C SER A 57 17.82 -16.92 -4.19
N SER A 58 18.71 -16.54 -3.27
CA SER A 58 18.36 -15.84 -2.03
C SER A 58 18.17 -14.33 -2.21
N LYS A 59 18.54 -13.79 -3.38
CA LYS A 59 18.53 -12.35 -3.73
C LYS A 59 18.09 -12.14 -5.17
N VAL A 60 17.00 -12.79 -5.57
CA VAL A 60 16.39 -12.57 -6.87
C VAL A 60 15.94 -11.11 -6.97
N VAL A 61 16.44 -10.41 -7.99
CA VAL A 61 16.02 -9.08 -8.35
C VAL A 61 15.39 -9.13 -9.71
N LEU A 62 14.10 -8.77 -9.78
CA LEU A 62 13.42 -8.56 -11.04
C LEU A 62 13.65 -7.12 -11.52
N PRO A 63 13.69 -6.88 -12.84
CA PRO A 63 13.91 -5.54 -13.36
C PRO A 63 12.66 -4.67 -13.25
N ASP A 64 11.49 -5.26 -13.01
CA ASP A 64 10.22 -4.56 -12.90
C ASP A 64 10.24 -3.53 -11.76
N ARG A 65 9.45 -2.48 -11.92
CA ARG A 65 9.36 -1.41 -10.93
C ARG A 65 7.94 -1.31 -10.40
N GLU A 66 7.85 -1.23 -9.09
CA GLU A 66 6.64 -0.79 -8.39
C GLU A 66 6.11 0.52 -8.96
N ILE A 67 4.79 0.71 -8.80
CA ILE A 67 4.13 1.96 -9.16
C ILE A 67 4.44 2.98 -8.06
N ILE A 68 5.01 4.13 -8.40
CA ILE A 68 5.54 5.10 -7.43
C ILE A 68 4.68 6.36 -7.37
N GLY A 69 4.28 6.80 -6.18
CA GLY A 69 3.48 8.00 -5.97
C GLY A 69 2.19 7.92 -6.79
N LEU A 70 2.01 8.87 -7.71
CA LEU A 70 0.84 8.95 -8.59
C LEU A 70 1.17 8.61 -10.04
N ASP A 71 2.22 7.84 -10.29
CA ASP A 71 2.68 7.47 -11.63
C ASP A 71 1.69 6.62 -12.45
N PHE A 72 0.63 6.12 -11.80
CA PHE A 72 -0.50 5.43 -12.43
C PHE A 72 -1.54 6.38 -13.02
N LEU A 73 -1.53 7.65 -12.60
CA LEU A 73 -2.31 8.71 -13.25
C LEU A 73 -1.54 9.13 -14.50
N ASP A 74 -1.77 8.45 -15.61
CA ASP A 74 -1.11 8.69 -16.89
C ASP A 74 -1.91 9.63 -17.82
N GLY A 75 -1.28 10.10 -18.89
CA GLY A 75 -1.92 11.04 -19.83
C GLY A 75 -1.96 12.50 -19.37
N THR A 76 -2.51 13.34 -20.25
CA THR A 76 -2.56 14.81 -20.10
C THR A 76 -3.60 15.27 -19.09
N ASP A 77 -4.68 14.50 -18.91
CA ASP A 77 -5.82 14.89 -18.08
C ASP A 77 -5.44 15.02 -16.60
N TYR A 78 -4.44 14.25 -16.15
CA TYR A 78 -3.92 14.30 -14.77
C TYR A 78 -2.67 15.17 -14.59
N GLU A 79 -2.23 15.92 -15.61
CA GLU A 79 -1.00 16.73 -15.50
C GLU A 79 -1.11 17.77 -14.37
N HIS A 80 -2.29 18.39 -14.22
CA HIS A 80 -2.55 19.34 -13.15
C HIS A 80 -2.49 18.67 -11.76
N VAL A 81 -3.06 17.47 -11.61
CA VAL A 81 -3.02 16.69 -10.36
C VAL A 81 -1.57 16.33 -9.99
N ARG A 82 -0.76 15.89 -10.96
CA ARG A 82 0.66 15.57 -10.71
C ARG A 82 1.48 16.80 -10.30
N LYS A 83 1.16 17.98 -10.83
CA LYS A 83 1.79 19.25 -10.41
C LYS A 83 1.41 19.63 -8.98
N GLU A 84 0.16 19.45 -8.59
CA GLU A 84 -0.26 19.68 -7.20
C GLU A 84 0.34 18.64 -6.25
N TRP A 85 0.48 17.39 -6.69
CA TRP A 85 1.17 16.35 -5.92
C TRP A 85 2.61 16.71 -5.62
N ALA A 86 3.32 17.29 -6.60
CA ALA A 86 4.68 17.77 -6.43
C ALA A 86 4.84 18.89 -5.38
N LYS A 87 3.76 19.62 -5.08
CA LYS A 87 3.70 20.63 -4.02
C LYS A 87 3.28 20.04 -2.68
N PHE A 88 2.50 18.97 -2.70
CA PHE A 88 1.96 18.30 -1.51
C PHE A 88 2.95 17.32 -0.89
N TRP A 89 3.69 16.56 -1.70
CA TRP A 89 4.57 15.49 -1.23
C TRP A 89 6.00 15.63 -1.79
N PRO A 90 7.06 15.20 -1.06
CA PRO A 90 8.42 15.22 -1.57
C PRO A 90 8.60 14.42 -2.86
N GLN A 91 9.34 14.99 -3.82
CA GLN A 91 9.63 14.37 -5.12
C GLN A 91 11.04 13.77 -5.19
N SER A 92 11.80 13.84 -4.11
CA SER A 92 13.14 13.26 -3.97
C SER A 92 13.15 12.16 -2.92
N GLY A 93 14.12 11.24 -3.01
CA GLY A 93 14.22 10.09 -2.11
C GLY A 93 13.28 8.93 -2.50
N LYS A 94 12.84 8.16 -1.50
CA LYS A 94 11.87 7.07 -1.67
C LYS A 94 10.46 7.64 -1.52
N SER A 95 9.75 7.78 -2.62
CA SER A 95 8.31 8.14 -2.60
C SER A 95 7.46 6.92 -2.21
N GLN A 96 6.16 7.09 -2.02
CA GLN A 96 5.27 5.95 -1.76
C GLN A 96 5.32 4.96 -2.93
N ASN A 97 5.44 3.66 -2.69
CA ASN A 97 5.41 2.64 -3.74
C ASN A 97 4.20 1.75 -3.54
N TRP A 98 3.42 1.40 -4.55
CA TRP A 98 2.25 0.53 -4.37
C TRP A 98 2.58 -0.91 -4.73
N ASP A 99 2.15 -1.86 -3.89
CA ASP A 99 2.32 -3.29 -4.16
C ASP A 99 1.47 -3.73 -5.35
N ALA A 100 0.32 -3.09 -5.56
CA ALA A 100 -0.44 -3.13 -6.80
C ALA A 100 -1.33 -1.88 -6.93
N VAL A 101 -1.81 -1.62 -8.15
CA VAL A 101 -2.85 -0.64 -8.42
C VAL A 101 -3.87 -1.27 -9.36
N ALA A 102 -5.14 -0.98 -9.14
CA ALA A 102 -6.23 -1.41 -10.01
C ALA A 102 -7.24 -0.29 -10.23
N LYS A 103 -8.09 -0.45 -11.25
CA LYS A 103 -9.35 0.24 -11.40
C LYS A 103 -10.45 -0.72 -10.98
N ILE A 104 -11.29 -0.32 -10.03
CA ILE A 104 -12.46 -1.08 -9.62
C ILE A 104 -13.73 -0.30 -9.94
N LYS A 105 -14.68 -0.96 -10.59
CA LYS A 105 -16.02 -0.42 -10.80
C LYS A 105 -16.89 -0.75 -9.60
N ILE A 106 -17.47 0.27 -8.98
CA ILE A 106 -18.45 0.15 -7.91
C ILE A 106 -19.65 1.00 -8.34
N ASP A 107 -20.76 0.33 -8.59
CA ASP A 107 -21.99 0.87 -9.18
C ASP A 107 -21.73 1.54 -10.53
N GLN A 108 -21.88 2.86 -10.61
CA GLN A 108 -21.69 3.65 -11.83
C GLN A 108 -20.32 4.34 -11.87
N GLU A 109 -19.51 4.21 -10.82
CA GLU A 109 -18.26 4.94 -10.67
C GLU A 109 -17.04 3.99 -10.74
N VAL A 110 -15.94 4.50 -11.26
CA VAL A 110 -14.65 3.79 -11.33
C VAL A 110 -13.70 4.43 -10.34
N TYR A 111 -13.17 3.62 -9.43
CA TYR A 111 -12.22 4.03 -8.42
C TYR A 111 -10.83 3.50 -8.75
N TRP A 112 -9.81 4.32 -8.50
CA TRP A 112 -8.45 3.84 -8.32
C TRP A 112 -8.38 3.08 -6.99
N LEU A 113 -8.00 1.81 -7.05
CA LEU A 113 -7.75 0.97 -5.90
C LEU A 113 -6.24 0.87 -5.70
N LEU A 114 -5.74 1.35 -4.57
CA LEU A 114 -4.32 1.31 -4.24
C LEU A 114 -4.08 0.25 -3.17
N ILE A 115 -3.12 -0.65 -3.42
CA ILE A 115 -2.94 -1.85 -2.62
C ILE A 115 -1.66 -1.74 -1.79
N GLU A 116 -1.79 -2.16 -0.53
CA GLU A 116 -0.70 -2.43 0.39
C GLU A 116 -0.85 -3.86 0.90
N ALA A 117 0.17 -4.71 0.71
CA ALA A 117 0.17 -6.10 1.10
C ALA A 117 1.18 -6.37 2.23
N LYS A 118 0.79 -7.25 3.16
CA LYS A 118 1.54 -7.62 4.34
C LYS A 118 1.48 -9.15 4.50
N ALA A 119 2.58 -9.79 4.84
CA ALA A 119 2.69 -11.22 5.13
C ALA A 119 3.31 -11.52 6.50
N HIS A 120 3.85 -10.50 7.20
CA HIS A 120 4.32 -10.67 8.57
C HIS A 120 4.19 -9.39 9.42
N THR A 121 4.13 -9.56 10.73
CA THR A 121 3.84 -8.47 11.69
C THR A 121 4.90 -7.36 11.68
N GLY A 122 6.15 -7.70 11.35
CA GLY A 122 7.26 -6.74 11.23
C GLY A 122 7.07 -5.70 10.11
N GLU A 123 6.27 -5.96 9.08
CA GLU A 123 6.06 -5.02 7.96
C GLU A 123 5.14 -3.85 8.32
N LEU A 124 4.41 -3.93 9.44
CA LEU A 124 3.59 -2.82 9.92
C LEU A 124 4.45 -1.68 10.49
N ARG A 125 5.61 -2.03 11.05
CA ARG A 125 6.48 -1.07 11.71
C ARG A 125 7.33 -0.31 10.70
N SER A 126 7.19 1.00 10.71
CA SER A 126 7.95 1.87 9.81
C SER A 126 8.07 3.29 10.37
N ASP A 127 9.24 3.88 10.17
CA ASP A 127 9.52 5.28 10.50
C ASP A 127 9.81 6.06 9.22
N CYS A 128 9.61 7.38 9.28
CA CYS A 128 9.98 8.28 8.21
C CYS A 128 11.50 8.34 8.06
N GLY A 129 12.00 7.89 6.91
CA GLY A 129 13.42 7.94 6.57
C GLY A 129 13.88 9.24 5.90
N ALA A 130 13.06 10.29 5.88
CA ALA A 130 13.41 11.56 5.24
C ALA A 130 14.45 12.34 6.05
N ILE A 131 15.51 12.79 5.38
CA ILE A 131 16.64 13.49 6.04
C ILE A 131 16.62 14.99 5.73
N SER A 132 16.15 15.37 4.53
CA SER A 132 16.07 16.78 4.14
C SER A 132 15.02 17.53 4.98
N PRO A 133 15.36 18.66 5.62
CA PRO A 133 14.40 19.46 6.38
C PRO A 133 13.18 19.89 5.56
N GLU A 134 13.36 20.14 4.26
CA GLU A 134 12.27 20.47 3.36
C GLU A 134 11.31 19.28 3.17
N SER A 135 11.86 18.09 2.91
CA SER A 135 11.06 16.88 2.75
C SER A 135 10.31 16.51 4.03
N VAL A 136 10.97 16.61 5.19
CA VAL A 136 10.35 16.37 6.50
C VAL A 136 9.18 17.33 6.70
N ARG A 137 9.38 18.64 6.48
CA ARG A 137 8.31 19.64 6.62
C ARG A 137 7.13 19.39 5.68
N MET A 138 7.39 19.00 4.43
CA MET A 138 6.32 18.65 3.48
C MET A 138 5.51 17.44 3.96
N ILE A 139 6.20 16.39 4.41
CA ILE A 139 5.57 15.18 4.96
C ILE A 139 4.71 15.54 6.18
N GLU A 140 5.28 16.24 7.17
CA GLU A 140 4.54 16.66 8.37
C GLU A 140 3.29 17.48 8.03
N ASN A 141 3.40 18.41 7.08
CA ASN A 141 2.25 19.21 6.64
C ASN A 141 1.18 18.33 5.96
N ALA A 142 1.57 17.41 5.08
CA ALA A 142 0.66 16.48 4.42
C ALA A 142 -0.05 15.57 5.43
N LEU A 143 0.67 15.00 6.39
CA LEU A 143 0.10 14.15 7.44
C LEU A 143 -0.83 14.96 8.35
N LYS A 144 -0.46 16.18 8.73
CA LYS A 144 -1.30 17.08 9.54
C LYS A 144 -2.57 17.50 8.82
N GLU A 145 -2.48 17.80 7.53
CA GLU A 145 -3.66 18.08 6.70
C GLU A 145 -4.58 16.86 6.65
N THR A 146 -4.02 15.67 6.42
CA THR A 146 -4.76 14.40 6.38
C THR A 146 -5.50 14.14 7.69
N LYS A 147 -4.82 14.25 8.84
CA LYS A 147 -5.45 14.12 10.17
C LYS A 147 -6.67 15.03 10.33
N ARG A 148 -6.52 16.31 9.95
CA ARG A 148 -7.61 17.29 10.04
C ARG A 148 -8.80 16.92 9.16
N THR A 149 -8.56 16.54 7.91
CA THR A 149 -9.62 16.17 6.97
C THR A 149 -10.34 14.88 7.41
N PHE A 150 -9.60 13.93 7.97
CA PHE A 150 -10.18 12.66 8.46
C PHE A 150 -10.80 12.80 9.85
N ASN A 151 -10.75 14.01 10.45
CA ASN A 151 -11.23 14.32 11.79
C ASN A 151 -10.61 13.42 12.87
N ILE A 152 -9.29 13.22 12.77
CA ILE A 152 -8.49 12.42 13.69
C ILE A 152 -7.84 13.35 14.71
N ASP A 153 -8.18 13.13 15.98
CA ASP A 153 -7.66 13.90 17.11
C ASP A 153 -6.75 13.03 17.97
N VAL A 154 -5.59 12.66 17.42
CA VAL A 154 -4.50 12.01 18.17
C VAL A 154 -3.23 12.84 18.12
N SER A 155 -2.58 12.96 19.28
CA SER A 155 -1.33 13.69 19.45
C SER A 155 -0.11 12.95 18.89
N ASP A 156 -0.23 11.64 18.64
CA ASP A 156 0.85 10.77 18.19
C ASP A 156 1.50 11.24 16.89
N ASP A 157 2.82 11.08 16.80
CA ASP A 157 3.61 11.45 15.63
C ASP A 157 3.49 10.39 14.54
N TRP A 158 2.73 10.69 13.49
CA TRP A 158 2.53 9.81 12.33
C TRP A 158 3.80 9.62 11.48
N THR A 159 4.90 10.31 11.78
CA THR A 159 6.20 10.06 11.15
C THR A 159 6.95 8.87 11.79
N GLN A 160 6.45 8.33 12.90
CA GLN A 160 7.07 7.23 13.64
C GLN A 160 6.12 6.03 13.73
N CYS A 161 6.68 4.87 14.06
CA CYS A 161 6.01 3.60 14.38
C CYS A 161 5.24 2.94 13.23
N TYR A 162 4.41 3.67 12.50
CA TYR A 162 3.53 3.18 11.42
C TYR A 162 3.45 4.17 10.25
N TYR A 163 4.58 4.79 9.93
CA TYR A 163 4.70 5.82 8.89
C TYR A 163 4.19 5.37 7.52
N GLN A 164 4.34 4.09 7.18
CA GLN A 164 3.86 3.55 5.91
C GLN A 164 2.34 3.67 5.79
N TYR A 165 1.57 3.34 6.83
CA TYR A 165 0.12 3.54 6.78
C TYR A 165 -0.23 5.03 6.72
N ALA A 166 0.38 5.86 7.57
CA ALA A 166 0.16 7.31 7.55
C ALA A 166 0.41 7.93 6.16
N ASN A 167 1.46 7.48 5.45
CA ASN A 167 1.76 7.98 4.11
C ASN A 167 0.76 7.51 3.03
N ARG A 168 0.09 6.36 3.21
CA ARG A 168 -1.00 5.90 2.34
C ARG A 168 -2.26 6.74 2.54
N LEU A 169 -2.57 7.05 3.80
CA LEU A 169 -3.68 7.93 4.14
C LEU A 169 -3.49 9.32 3.52
N ALA A 170 -2.27 9.85 3.51
CA ALA A 170 -1.98 11.13 2.87
C ALA A 170 -2.16 11.09 1.34
N ALA A 171 -1.77 10.00 0.69
CA ALA A 171 -2.02 9.82 -0.74
C ALA A 171 -3.53 9.70 -1.04
N LEU A 172 -4.28 8.94 -0.23
CA LEU A 172 -5.73 8.82 -0.36
C LEU A 172 -6.43 10.18 -0.17
N HIS A 173 -6.08 10.90 0.89
CA HIS A 173 -6.57 12.26 1.16
C HIS A 173 -6.30 13.19 -0.02
N PHE A 174 -5.07 13.19 -0.54
CA PHE A 174 -4.72 14.01 -1.68
C PHE A 174 -5.60 13.71 -2.91
N LEU A 175 -5.77 12.43 -3.25
CA LEU A 175 -6.59 12.03 -4.41
C LEU A 175 -8.04 12.47 -4.22
N GLN A 176 -8.63 12.22 -3.06
CA GLN A 176 -10.00 12.59 -2.73
C GLN A 176 -10.22 14.10 -2.77
N LYS A 177 -9.27 14.88 -2.25
CA LYS A 177 -9.28 16.36 -2.28
C LYS A 177 -9.24 16.92 -3.71
N HIS A 178 -8.67 16.17 -4.66
CA HIS A 178 -8.56 16.55 -6.06
C HIS A 178 -9.58 15.84 -6.95
N ASP A 179 -10.70 15.39 -6.38
CA ASP A 179 -11.82 14.74 -7.09
C ASP A 179 -11.38 13.52 -7.91
N ILE A 180 -10.33 12.82 -7.46
CA ILE A 180 -9.90 11.54 -8.02
C ILE A 180 -10.50 10.43 -7.16
N PRO A 181 -11.50 9.67 -7.66
CA PRO A 181 -12.12 8.60 -6.91
C PRO A 181 -11.08 7.53 -6.59
N ALA A 182 -10.73 7.40 -5.32
CA ALA A 182 -9.70 6.48 -4.85
C ALA A 182 -10.10 5.78 -3.56
N LYS A 183 -9.64 4.54 -3.42
CA LYS A 183 -9.86 3.64 -2.28
C LYS A 183 -8.53 2.97 -1.91
N LEU A 184 -8.36 2.63 -0.63
CA LEU A 184 -7.22 1.82 -0.17
C LEU A 184 -7.67 0.40 0.12
N LEU A 185 -6.84 -0.57 -0.24
CA LEU A 185 -7.01 -1.98 0.14
C LEU A 185 -5.74 -2.50 0.79
N TYR A 186 -5.88 -2.89 2.04
CA TYR A 186 -4.86 -3.61 2.79
C TYR A 186 -5.11 -5.12 2.66
N ILE A 187 -4.06 -5.85 2.30
CA ILE A 187 -4.09 -7.31 2.18
C ILE A 187 -3.18 -7.89 3.24
N TYR A 188 -3.77 -8.69 4.12
CA TYR A 188 -3.06 -9.40 5.17
C TYR A 188 -3.01 -10.88 4.81
N PHE A 189 -1.85 -11.35 4.36
CA PHE A 189 -1.66 -12.76 4.02
C PHE A 189 -1.64 -13.62 5.29
N LEU A 190 -2.28 -14.78 5.20
CA LEU A 190 -2.32 -15.82 6.23
C LEU A 190 -1.50 -17.03 5.78
N GLY A 191 -0.72 -17.61 6.69
CA GLY A 191 -0.02 -18.86 6.43
C GLY A 191 1.32 -18.73 5.70
N ASP A 192 1.88 -17.51 5.57
CA ASP A 192 3.25 -17.34 5.07
C ASP A 192 4.25 -18.06 5.99
N LEU A 193 5.37 -18.51 5.41
CA LEU A 193 6.40 -19.29 6.11
C LEU A 193 7.78 -18.69 5.86
N ASN A 194 7.92 -17.37 6.01
CA ASN A 194 9.18 -16.68 5.79
C ASN A 194 10.26 -17.15 6.80
N PRO A 195 11.32 -17.85 6.35
CA PRO A 195 12.32 -18.41 7.25
C PRO A 195 13.35 -17.37 7.75
N ARG A 196 13.25 -16.12 7.28
CA ARG A 196 14.24 -15.06 7.54
C ARG A 196 13.74 -13.98 8.50
N LEU A 197 12.61 -14.19 9.16
CA LEU A 197 12.06 -13.21 10.07
C LEU A 197 12.95 -12.98 11.30
N ALA A 198 12.99 -11.73 11.74
CA ALA A 198 13.57 -11.38 13.03
C ALA A 198 12.76 -12.03 14.17
N SER A 199 13.41 -12.29 15.30
CA SER A 199 12.81 -13.01 16.44
C SER A 199 11.59 -12.33 17.06
N ASN A 200 11.36 -11.04 16.81
CA ASN A 200 10.22 -10.27 17.29
C ASN A 200 9.09 -10.14 16.26
N SER A 201 9.18 -10.82 15.12
CA SER A 201 8.18 -10.84 14.05
C SER A 201 7.79 -12.27 13.74
N PHE A 202 6.55 -12.47 13.29
CA PHE A 202 6.10 -13.78 12.80
C PHE A 202 5.11 -13.59 11.65
N CYS A 203 4.90 -14.65 10.88
CA CYS A 203 3.86 -14.73 9.84
C CYS A 203 2.56 -15.23 10.48
N PRO A 204 1.51 -14.41 10.56
CA PRO A 204 0.24 -14.86 11.12
C PRO A 204 -0.38 -15.98 10.29
N GLN A 205 -0.90 -17.00 10.97
CA GLN A 205 -1.57 -18.16 10.38
C GLN A 205 -3.09 -17.99 10.35
N THR A 206 -3.62 -17.04 11.13
CA THR A 206 -5.05 -16.76 11.21
C THR A 206 -5.32 -15.26 11.24
N GLU A 207 -6.54 -14.86 10.91
CA GLU A 207 -6.99 -13.48 11.06
C GLU A 207 -6.83 -12.96 12.51
N SER A 208 -7.18 -13.79 13.50
CA SER A 208 -7.08 -13.44 14.91
C SER A 208 -5.65 -13.13 15.37
N GLU A 209 -4.65 -13.70 14.71
CA GLU A 209 -3.24 -13.40 14.99
C GLU A 209 -2.81 -12.03 14.42
N TRP A 210 -3.44 -11.54 13.35
CA TRP A 210 -3.23 -10.20 12.82
C TRP A 210 -3.89 -9.12 13.67
N HIS A 211 -5.09 -9.39 14.20
CA HIS A 211 -5.92 -8.37 14.85
C HIS A 211 -5.22 -7.53 15.92
N PRO A 212 -4.43 -8.08 16.87
CA PRO A 212 -3.76 -7.26 17.88
C PRO A 212 -2.81 -6.22 17.29
N PHE A 213 -2.11 -6.56 16.20
CA PHE A 213 -1.15 -5.67 15.55
C PHE A 213 -1.86 -4.59 14.73
N ILE A 214 -2.88 -4.98 13.97
CA ILE A 214 -3.72 -4.03 13.22
C ILE A 214 -4.45 -3.09 14.18
N LYS A 215 -4.93 -3.59 15.32
CA LYS A 215 -5.56 -2.78 16.38
C LYS A 215 -4.57 -1.76 16.95
N ALA A 216 -3.37 -2.19 17.30
CA ALA A 216 -2.34 -1.29 17.83
C ALA A 216 -1.89 -0.23 16.81
N GLU A 217 -1.85 -0.57 15.52
CA GLU A 217 -1.58 0.36 14.43
C GLU A 217 -2.69 1.41 14.31
N ASN A 218 -3.95 0.95 14.23
CA ASN A 218 -5.11 1.82 14.15
C ASN A 218 -5.26 2.72 15.39
N GLU A 219 -5.05 2.21 16.60
CA GLU A 219 -5.11 2.98 17.84
C GLU A 219 -4.05 4.08 17.87
N HIS A 220 -2.80 3.78 17.51
CA HIS A 220 -1.74 4.77 17.44
C HIS A 220 -2.03 5.86 16.40
N LEU A 221 -2.59 5.48 15.26
CA LEU A 221 -2.93 6.42 14.20
C LEU A 221 -4.27 7.12 14.42
N GLY A 222 -5.11 6.68 15.37
CA GLY A 222 -6.47 7.19 15.57
C GLY A 222 -7.45 6.81 14.46
N ILE A 223 -7.20 5.70 13.76
CA ILE A 223 -8.03 5.21 12.66
C ILE A 223 -9.13 4.32 13.20
N THR A 224 -10.37 4.80 13.13
CA THR A 224 -11.55 4.04 13.55
C THR A 224 -12.23 3.35 12.36
N HIS A 225 -13.16 2.45 12.66
CA HIS A 225 -13.97 1.81 11.62
C HIS A 225 -14.80 2.83 10.82
N GLU A 226 -15.30 3.89 11.47
CA GLU A 226 -16.05 4.96 10.81
C GLU A 226 -15.17 5.75 9.84
N ILE A 227 -13.91 6.02 10.19
CA ILE A 227 -12.95 6.67 9.29
C ILE A 227 -12.69 5.77 8.08
N LYS A 228 -12.44 4.48 8.32
CA LYS A 228 -12.22 3.50 7.24
C LYS A 228 -13.40 3.45 6.28
N ALA A 229 -14.62 3.30 6.81
CA ALA A 229 -15.84 3.25 6.00
C ALA A 229 -16.06 4.56 5.22
N ARG A 230 -15.89 5.72 5.86
CA ARG A 230 -16.09 7.04 5.24
C ARG A 230 -15.12 7.30 4.09
N HIS A 231 -13.85 6.95 4.27
CA HIS A 231 -12.79 7.26 3.31
C HIS A 231 -12.50 6.11 2.35
N GLY A 232 -13.18 4.96 2.48
CA GLY A 232 -13.01 3.84 1.57
C GLY A 232 -11.68 3.12 1.78
N ILE A 233 -11.36 2.79 3.03
CA ILE A 233 -10.21 1.98 3.42
C ILE A 233 -10.73 0.59 3.76
N TYR A 234 -10.25 -0.41 3.04
CA TYR A 234 -10.69 -1.80 3.15
C TYR A 234 -9.53 -2.69 3.58
N GLU A 235 -9.86 -3.78 4.25
CA GLU A 235 -8.93 -4.78 4.74
C GLU A 235 -9.46 -6.15 4.34
N ILE A 236 -8.60 -7.00 3.78
CA ILE A 236 -8.92 -8.39 3.49
C ILE A 236 -7.82 -9.30 4.03
N PHE A 237 -8.23 -10.51 4.42
CA PHE A 237 -7.33 -11.57 4.84
C PHE A 237 -7.32 -12.66 3.79
N VAL A 238 -6.13 -13.07 3.37
CA VAL A 238 -5.97 -13.96 2.20
C VAL A 238 -4.98 -15.07 2.53
N GLU A 239 -5.40 -16.32 2.41
CA GLU A 239 -4.51 -17.47 2.58
C GLU A 239 -3.39 -17.46 1.53
N VAL A 240 -2.15 -17.81 1.87
CA VAL A 240 -1.09 -17.93 0.85
C VAL A 240 -1.26 -19.16 -0.05
N SER A 241 -2.11 -20.11 0.35
CA SER A 241 -2.48 -21.30 -0.42
C SER A 241 -4.00 -21.37 -0.56
N PRO A 242 -4.58 -20.75 -1.61
CA PRO A 242 -6.01 -20.84 -1.91
C PRO A 242 -6.45 -22.28 -2.23
#